data_AF-A0A4Q2EFD5-F1
#
_entry.id   AF-A0A4Q2EFD5-F1
#
_cell.length_a   1.000
_cell.length_b   1.000
_cell.length_c   1.000
_cell.angle_alpha   90.00
_cell.angle_beta   90.00
_cell.angle_gamma   90.00
#
_symmetry.space_group_name_H-M   'P 1'
#
loop_
_entity.id
_entity.type
_entity.pdbx_description
1 polymer ?
#
loop_
_entity_poly.entity_id
_entity_poly.type
_entity_poly.pdbx_seq_one_letter_code
_entity_poly.pdbx_strand_id
1 'polypeptide(L)'
;MGDRVQVGVDLDAADGARVRLWVRQLGGDPVPGVEARERGLPMVPQHPGVQRAEVAAFVHSLRGVAGSRGERFDDHGSGQSWPRGSY
;
A
#
# COMPACT_ATOMS: atom_id res chain seq x y z
N MET A 1 -11.40 14.65 -1.11
CA MET A 1 -11.57 13.38 -0.38
C MET A 1 -10.41 12.50 -0.81
N GLY A 2 -9.38 12.32 0.02
CA GLY A 2 -8.14 11.67 -0.40
C GLY A 2 -8.39 10.24 -0.86
N ASP A 3 -7.86 9.88 -2.03
CA ASP A 3 -7.97 8.55 -2.63
C ASP A 3 -7.35 7.51 -1.67
N ARG A 4 -8.18 6.72 -1.01
CA ARG A 4 -7.73 5.68 -0.09
C ARG A 4 -7.39 4.44 -0.90
N VAL A 5 -6.23 3.85 -0.63
CA VAL A 5 -5.85 2.60 -1.26
C VAL A 5 -6.87 1.50 -0.96
N GLN A 6 -7.45 0.93 -2.01
CA GLN A 6 -8.37 -0.19 -1.90
C GLN A 6 -7.59 -1.49 -1.75
N VAL A 7 -7.93 -2.28 -0.74
CA VAL A 7 -7.25 -3.54 -0.43
C VAL A 7 -8.26 -4.63 -0.12
N GLY A 8 -7.99 -5.83 -0.62
CA GLY A 8 -8.85 -6.98 -0.39
C GLY A 8 -8.69 -7.55 1.02
N VAL A 9 -9.82 -7.84 1.65
CA VAL A 9 -9.89 -8.49 2.97
C VAL A 9 -10.82 -9.69 2.86
N ASP A 10 -10.29 -10.87 3.12
CA ASP A 10 -11.06 -12.08 3.36
C ASP A 10 -11.82 -11.93 4.70
N LEU A 11 -13.15 -11.91 4.65
CA LEU A 11 -14.00 -11.70 5.83
C LEU A 11 -14.41 -13.01 6.48
N ASP A 12 -14.26 -14.12 5.76
CA ASP A 12 -14.59 -15.48 6.21
C ASP A 12 -13.44 -16.10 7.04
N ALA A 13 -12.24 -15.54 6.94
CA ALA A 13 -11.10 -15.89 7.80
C ALA A 13 -11.37 -15.51 9.27
N ALA A 14 -10.81 -16.29 10.21
CA ALA A 14 -11.01 -16.11 11.65
C ALA A 14 -10.67 -14.71 12.18
N ASP A 15 -9.68 -14.04 11.57
CA ASP A 15 -9.25 -12.68 11.94
C ASP A 15 -9.79 -11.61 10.95
N GLY A 16 -10.63 -11.96 9.98
CA GLY A 16 -11.07 -11.07 8.90
C GLY A 16 -11.72 -9.77 9.36
N ALA A 17 -12.60 -9.84 10.37
CA ALA A 17 -13.21 -8.65 10.97
C ALA A 17 -12.18 -7.73 11.65
N ARG A 18 -11.15 -8.32 12.28
CA ARG A 18 -10.08 -7.58 12.96
C ARG A 18 -9.16 -6.91 11.95
N VAL A 19 -8.77 -7.63 10.90
CA VAL A 19 -7.94 -7.12 9.81
C VAL A 19 -8.67 -5.98 9.07
N ARG A 20 -9.96 -6.13 8.78
CA ARG A 20 -10.80 -5.05 8.22
C ARG A 20 -10.74 -3.78 9.07
N LEU A 21 -10.84 -3.90 10.39
CA LEU A 21 -10.75 -2.76 11.30
C LEU A 21 -9.38 -2.09 11.23
N TRP A 22 -8.30 -2.89 11.25
CA TRP A 22 -6.94 -2.36 11.15
C TRP A 22 -6.71 -1.61 9.85
N VAL A 23 -7.13 -2.17 8.70
CA VAL A 23 -7.04 -1.49 7.39
C VAL A 23 -7.70 -0.11 7.44
N ARG A 24 -8.91 -0.01 7.99
CA ARG A 24 -9.62 1.29 8.11
C ARG A 24 -8.85 2.29 8.97
N GLN A 25 -8.32 1.84 10.11
CA GLN A 25 -7.55 2.68 11.02
C GLN A 25 -6.22 3.14 10.41
N LEU A 26 -5.64 2.34 9.52
CA LEU A 26 -4.45 2.66 8.73
C LEU A 26 -4.79 3.53 7.49
N GLY A 27 -6.07 3.88 7.32
CA GLY A 27 -6.56 4.71 6.22
C GLY A 27 -6.67 4.00 4.87
N GLY A 28 -6.59 2.67 4.83
CA GLY A 28 -6.98 1.88 3.66
C GLY A 28 -8.49 1.76 3.55
N ASP A 29 -8.95 1.37 2.37
CA ASP A 29 -10.35 1.06 2.09
C ASP A 29 -10.51 -0.46 1.90
N PRO A 30 -11.05 -1.20 2.88
CA PRO A 30 -11.16 -2.65 2.79
C PRO A 30 -12.32 -3.05 1.87
N VAL A 31 -12.01 -3.88 0.89
CA VAL A 31 -12.94 -4.48 -0.07
C VAL A 31 -13.11 -5.97 0.26
N PRO A 32 -14.34 -6.52 0.26
CA PRO A 32 -14.56 -7.95 0.49
C PRO A 32 -13.76 -8.83 -0.47
N GLY A 33 -13.23 -9.95 0.01
CA GLY A 33 -12.28 -10.78 -0.74
C GLY A 33 -12.78 -11.30 -2.10
N VAL A 34 -14.08 -11.54 -2.25
CA VAL A 34 -14.67 -11.93 -3.56
C VAL A 34 -14.57 -10.76 -4.54
N GLU A 35 -15.11 -9.60 -4.16
CA GLU A 35 -15.08 -8.37 -4.98
C GLU A 35 -13.65 -7.92 -5.27
N ALA A 36 -12.75 -8.02 -4.28
CA ALA A 36 -11.35 -7.68 -4.43
C ALA A 36 -10.65 -8.55 -5.50
N ARG A 37 -10.94 -9.85 -5.53
CA ARG A 37 -10.39 -10.77 -6.54
C ARG A 37 -10.93 -10.46 -7.94
N GLU A 38 -12.22 -10.19 -8.07
CA GLU A 38 -12.84 -9.80 -9.34
C GLU A 38 -12.22 -8.51 -9.91
N ARG A 39 -11.85 -7.58 -9.03
CA ARG A 39 -11.24 -6.29 -9.37
C ARG A 39 -9.71 -6.33 -9.47
N GLY A 40 -9.08 -7.48 -9.21
CA GLY A 40 -7.62 -7.63 -9.20
C GLY A 40 -6.91 -6.81 -8.11
N LEU A 41 -7.58 -6.53 -6.99
CA LEU A 41 -7.03 -5.78 -5.88
C LEU A 41 -6.05 -6.61 -5.05
N PRO A 42 -4.99 -5.99 -4.50
CA PRO A 42 -4.04 -6.69 -3.66
C PRO A 42 -4.70 -7.12 -2.33
N MET A 43 -4.44 -8.36 -1.90
CA MET A 43 -5.03 -8.96 -0.70
C MET A 43 -4.13 -8.76 0.51
N VAL A 44 -4.71 -8.30 1.62
CA VAL A 44 -3.99 -8.21 2.90
C VAL A 44 -3.64 -9.62 3.39
N PRO A 45 -2.42 -9.86 3.92
CA PRO A 45 -2.07 -11.15 4.52
C PRO A 45 -3.01 -11.48 5.69
N GLN A 46 -3.52 -12.73 5.73
CA GLN A 46 -4.47 -13.19 6.73
C GLN A 46 -4.24 -14.67 7.11
N HIS A 47 -3.03 -14.97 7.58
CA HIS A 47 -2.73 -16.27 8.17
C HIS A 47 -3.03 -16.26 9.68
N PRO A 48 -3.12 -17.45 10.33
CA PRO A 48 -3.21 -17.53 11.78
C PRO A 48 -2.11 -16.72 12.47
N GLY A 49 -2.48 -15.92 13.46
CA GLY A 49 -1.53 -15.09 14.21
C GLY A 49 -1.06 -13.83 13.47
N VAL A 50 -1.74 -13.40 12.41
CA VAL A 50 -1.44 -12.15 11.72
C VAL A 50 -1.43 -10.96 12.68
N GLN A 51 -0.34 -10.20 12.63
CA GLN A 51 -0.15 -9.04 13.50
C GLN A 51 -0.57 -7.75 12.79
N ARG A 52 -1.04 -6.78 13.58
CA ARG A 52 -1.37 -5.44 13.07
C ARG A 52 -0.20 -4.78 12.32
N ALA A 53 1.04 -5.01 12.77
CA ALA A 53 2.24 -4.45 12.16
C ALA A 53 2.44 -4.93 10.71
N GLU A 54 2.09 -6.19 10.42
CA GLU A 54 2.17 -6.76 9.07
C GLU A 54 1.13 -6.12 8.14
N VAL A 55 -0.09 -5.95 8.64
CA VAL A 55 -1.16 -5.23 7.92
C VAL A 55 -0.77 -3.77 7.67
N ALA A 56 -0.13 -3.11 8.64
CA ALA A 56 0.38 -1.75 8.49
C ALA A 56 1.45 -1.67 7.40
N ALA A 57 2.45 -2.55 7.43
CA ALA A 57 3.51 -2.61 6.42
C ALA A 57 2.94 -2.80 5.01
N PHE A 58 1.96 -3.68 4.85
CA PHE A 58 1.27 -3.91 3.57
C PHE A 58 0.51 -2.67 3.08
N VAL A 59 -0.30 -2.04 3.92
CA VAL A 59 -1.06 -0.83 3.51
C VAL A 59 -0.10 0.31 3.16
N HIS A 60 1.00 0.45 3.90
CA HIS A 60 2.00 1.50 3.67
C HIS A 60 2.81 1.26 2.40
N SER A 61 3.16 0.01 2.07
CA SER A 61 3.89 -0.31 0.85
C SER A 61 3.08 0.04 -0.40
N LEU A 62 1.77 -0.20 -0.40
CA LEU A 62 0.90 0.17 -1.51
C LEU A 62 0.77 1.69 -1.69
N ARG A 63 0.77 2.45 -0.58
CA ARG A 63 0.80 3.92 -0.63
C ARG A 63 2.13 4.46 -1.15
N GLY A 64 3.25 3.84 -0.77
CA GLY A 64 4.57 4.17 -1.30
C GLY A 64 4.65 3.96 -2.82
N VAL A 65 4.08 2.85 -3.33
CA VAL A 65 4.01 2.59 -4.77
C VAL A 65 3.09 3.59 -5.49
N ALA A 66 1.97 3.99 -4.88
CA ALA A 66 1.10 5.03 -5.43
C ALA A 66 1.78 6.40 -5.51
N GLY A 67 2.61 6.76 -4.52
CA GLY A 67 3.45 7.98 -4.54
C GLY A 67 4.54 7.93 -5.61
N SER A 68 5.30 6.84 -5.69
CA SER A 68 6.38 6.70 -6.68
C SER A 68 5.90 6.60 -8.13
N ARG A 69 4.61 6.32 -8.38
CA ARG A 69 4.03 6.30 -9.73
C ARG A 69 3.64 7.71 -10.23
N GLY A 70 3.49 8.68 -9.34
CA GLY A 70 3.30 10.10 -9.68
C GLY A 70 4.59 10.91 -9.79
N GLU A 71 5.70 10.42 -9.21
CA GLU A 71 6.97 11.16 -9.09
C GLU A 71 8.01 10.80 -10.17
N ARG A 72 7.58 10.17 -11.29
CA ARG A 72 8.49 9.68 -12.33
C ARG A 72 8.41 10.40 -13.68
N PHE A 73 7.80 11.58 -13.74
CA PHE A 73 7.69 12.36 -14.98
C PHE A 73 8.12 13.84 -14.88
N ASP A 74 8.87 14.22 -13.85
CA ASP A 74 9.57 15.51 -13.79
C ASP A 74 10.99 15.33 -13.22
N ASP A 75 11.79 14.41 -13.78
CA ASP A 75 13.25 14.60 -13.73
C ASP A 75 13.67 15.20 -15.07
N HIS A 76 13.73 16.52 -15.04
CA HIS A 76 14.16 17.38 -16.12
C HIS A 76 15.46 16.89 -16.72
N GLY A 77 15.49 16.86 -18.05
CA GLY A 77 16.73 16.83 -18.78
C GLY A 77 17.68 17.96 -18.37
N SER A 78 18.96 17.65 -18.56
CA SER A 78 20.05 18.59 -18.83
C SER A 78 20.69 19.29 -17.63
N GLY A 79 21.89 18.79 -17.30
CA GLY A 79 23.07 19.64 -17.19
C GLY A 79 23.39 20.16 -15.79
N GLN A 80 24.38 19.56 -15.16
CA GLN A 80 25.70 20.21 -14.98
C GLN A 80 26.63 19.33 -14.14
N SER A 81 27.73 18.96 -14.80
CA SER A 81 29.10 18.83 -14.29
C SER A 81 29.28 19.10 -12.78
N TRP A 82 29.77 18.09 -12.06
CA TRP A 82 30.40 18.29 -10.75
C TRP A 82 31.90 18.48 -10.96
N PRO A 83 32.47 19.68 -10.81
CA PRO A 83 33.87 19.81 -10.47
C PRO A 83 34.00 20.17 -8.98
N ARG A 84 35.01 19.57 -8.35
CA ARG A 84 35.85 20.03 -7.20
C ARG A 84 36.09 18.86 -6.23
N GLY A 85 37.31 18.49 -5.88
CA GLY A 85 38.62 19.05 -6.16
C GLY A 85 39.66 18.30 -5.30
N SER A 86 40.88 18.19 -5.81
CA SER A 86 42.06 17.75 -5.07
C SER A 86 42.33 18.68 -3.88
N TYR A 87 42.71 18.12 -2.73
CA TYR A 87 43.83 18.53 -1.88
C TYR A 87 44.14 17.42 -0.88
#